data_AF-A0A1Y2BQL8-F1
#
_entry.id   AF-A0A1Y2BQL8-F1
#
_cell.length_a   1.000
_cell.length_b   1.000
_cell.length_c   1.000
_cell.angle_alpha   90.00
_cell.angle_beta   90.00
_cell.angle_gamma   90.00
#
_symmetry.space_group_name_H-M   'P 1'
#
loop_
_entity.id
_entity.type
_entity.pdbx_description
1 polymer ?
#
loop_
_entity_poly.entity_id
_entity_poly.type
_entity_poly.pdbx_seq_one_letter_code
_entity_poly.pdbx_strand_id
1 'polypeptide(L)'
;MHGIVSLTTLATYVSLLAAISASAATNTTFSKDGANVIVLSPGYIPPTIFRGPRDPKTFKISTANGPLPNLVYSGGPIIRNVTVQPIFYGNINFAPQITAFYQGVTQSSWMDLLAQYGTWGGTSLSPLSVSATIDFSKGYITDQDIQDYLKRLVRSGAILPTVNMYFPIHFPSGIRIQSGRDGNNNPQYSCTNFCGYHGAIDVSDPSANLGLDFKVNTQTQFLYYGVMPDITDSTCACHNTPNRGYLADALSVAAHELAEAATDGVPSLQYLGWYDFNITPGGEEIADICAWKFDKTLSRFDGKSYDVQQLWSNNDAGCMTAGSTAQADPAIGTGCYPAFDVSQAYIPGSVASRVDPKNPSVFYNIKRDVSGWIQGSVCNQKLNTACYPTYKCDNVSSVDGTQVWCGSTNAIRKGTALNSIGICVVYPSMYLNACDS
;
A
#
# COMPACT_ATOMS: atom_id res chain seq x y z
N MET A 1 -45.47 -60.51 6.43
CA MET A 1 -44.29 -61.07 7.14
C MET A 1 -43.05 -60.83 6.31
N HIS A 2 -42.44 -59.66 6.40
CA HIS A 2 -41.14 -59.23 5.86
C HIS A 2 -40.95 -57.84 6.50
N GLY A 3 -39.91 -57.42 7.20
CA GLY A 3 -38.61 -57.96 7.62
C GLY A 3 -37.88 -56.72 8.12
N ILE A 4 -37.68 -56.61 9.44
CA ILE A 4 -37.09 -55.43 10.10
C ILE A 4 -35.58 -55.44 9.81
N VAL A 5 -35.06 -54.38 9.17
CA VAL A 5 -33.62 -54.17 8.99
C VAL A 5 -33.13 -53.27 10.11
N SER A 6 -32.22 -53.83 10.92
CA SER A 6 -31.57 -53.22 12.07
C SER A 6 -30.54 -52.15 11.66
N LEU A 7 -30.63 -50.97 12.28
CA LEU A 7 -29.63 -49.91 12.25
C LEU A 7 -28.46 -50.29 13.16
N THR A 8 -27.37 -50.83 12.61
CA THR A 8 -26.06 -50.86 13.27
C THR A 8 -24.98 -51.19 12.24
N THR A 9 -24.34 -50.16 11.67
CA THR A 9 -22.92 -50.10 11.26
C THR A 9 -22.68 -48.83 10.44
N LEU A 10 -22.45 -47.69 11.10
CA LEU A 10 -21.80 -46.52 10.48
C LEU A 10 -20.98 -45.77 11.54
N ALA A 11 -19.92 -46.41 12.02
CA ALA A 11 -18.96 -45.81 12.95
C ALA A 11 -17.55 -46.35 12.69
N THR A 12 -17.03 -46.12 11.48
CA THR A 12 -15.61 -46.36 11.15
C THR A 12 -15.19 -45.56 9.91
N TYR A 13 -15.39 -44.24 9.90
CA TYR A 13 -14.78 -43.33 8.90
C TYR A 13 -14.50 -41.92 9.45
N VAL A 14 -14.08 -41.83 10.71
CA VAL A 14 -13.56 -40.59 11.31
C VAL A 14 -12.30 -40.93 12.11
N SER A 15 -11.19 -41.23 11.44
CA SER A 15 -9.83 -41.31 12.03
C SER A 15 -8.78 -41.55 10.93
N LEU A 16 -8.67 -40.67 9.92
CA LEU A 16 -7.47 -40.66 9.06
C LEU A 16 -7.25 -39.32 8.33
N LEU A 17 -7.29 -38.19 9.05
CA LEU A 17 -6.84 -36.89 8.53
C LEU A 17 -6.16 -36.01 9.60
N ALA A 18 -5.53 -36.63 10.60
CA ALA A 18 -4.74 -35.94 11.62
C ALA A 18 -3.31 -36.46 11.66
N ALA A 19 -2.59 -36.42 10.52
CA ALA A 19 -1.16 -36.74 10.48
C ALA A 19 -0.48 -36.26 9.19
N ILE A 20 -0.57 -34.97 8.82
CA ILE A 20 0.36 -34.39 7.83
C ILE A 20 0.76 -32.96 8.27
N SER A 21 2.07 -32.81 8.48
CA SER A 21 2.87 -31.57 8.53
C SER A 21 2.70 -30.58 9.70
N ALA A 22 3.14 -30.97 10.90
CA ALA A 22 3.90 -30.06 11.74
C ALA A 22 5.37 -30.06 11.26
N SER A 23 5.65 -29.32 10.18
CA SER A 23 7.02 -28.95 9.81
C SER A 23 7.41 -27.75 10.66
N ALA A 24 8.00 -28.03 11.83
CA ALA A 24 8.73 -27.01 12.57
C ALA A 24 9.95 -26.59 11.71
N ALA A 25 9.81 -25.47 11.00
CA ALA A 25 10.95 -24.80 10.39
C ALA A 25 11.75 -24.13 11.51
N THR A 26 12.63 -24.89 12.17
CA THR A 26 13.69 -24.33 13.01
C THR A 26 14.76 -23.75 12.10
N ASN A 27 14.55 -22.52 11.63
CA ASN A 27 15.63 -21.71 11.07
C ASN A 27 16.30 -20.95 12.22
N THR A 28 17.18 -21.66 12.94
CA THR A 28 18.12 -21.03 13.87
C THR A 28 19.52 -21.59 13.61
N THR A 29 20.16 -21.11 12.55
CA THR A 29 21.62 -21.03 12.52
C THR A 29 22.01 -19.67 13.11
N PHE A 30 22.30 -19.65 14.41
CA PHE A 30 23.00 -18.54 15.03
C PHE A 30 24.42 -18.49 14.44
N SER A 31 24.68 -17.51 13.58
CA SER A 31 26.06 -17.14 13.24
C SER A 31 26.71 -16.53 14.48
N LYS A 32 27.94 -16.96 14.75
CA LYS A 32 28.72 -16.62 15.95
C LYS A 32 29.32 -15.21 15.92
N ASP A 33 29.05 -14.44 14.87
CA ASP A 33 29.57 -13.10 14.69
C ASP A 33 28.49 -12.07 15.05
N GLY A 34 28.51 -11.67 16.32
CA GLY A 34 27.85 -10.58 17.07
C GLY A 34 27.02 -9.44 16.45
N ALA A 35 26.60 -9.49 15.20
CA ALA A 35 25.61 -8.60 14.62
C ALA A 35 24.35 -9.43 14.30
N ASN A 36 23.25 -9.14 15.00
CA ASN A 36 21.93 -9.65 14.64
C ASN A 36 21.50 -9.07 13.29
N VAL A 37 22.03 -9.61 12.19
CA VAL A 37 21.59 -9.29 10.85
C VAL A 37 20.24 -9.96 10.66
N ILE A 38 19.18 -9.16 10.69
CA ILE A 38 17.84 -9.62 10.30
C ILE A 38 17.91 -9.86 8.80
N VAL A 39 17.94 -11.12 8.39
CA VAL A 39 17.79 -11.48 6.98
C VAL A 39 16.32 -11.29 6.64
N LEU A 40 16.01 -10.21 5.93
CA LEU A 40 14.66 -9.94 5.43
C LEU A 40 14.31 -10.97 4.35
N SER A 41 13.07 -11.45 4.33
CA SER A 41 12.63 -12.35 3.27
C SER A 41 12.70 -11.64 1.92
N PRO A 42 13.05 -12.34 0.82
CA PRO A 42 12.89 -11.79 -0.51
C PRO A 42 11.46 -11.25 -0.68
N GLY A 43 11.34 -10.00 -1.14
CA GLY A 43 10.04 -9.32 -1.28
C GLY A 43 9.52 -8.60 -0.03
N TYR A 44 10.29 -8.49 1.05
CA TYR A 44 9.95 -7.58 2.15
C TYR A 44 10.05 -6.12 1.70
N ILE A 45 8.95 -5.40 1.76
CA ILE A 45 8.86 -3.96 1.53
C ILE A 45 8.72 -3.31 2.91
N PRO A 46 9.71 -2.52 3.39
CA PRO A 46 9.57 -1.80 4.64
C PRO A 46 8.36 -0.86 4.60
N PRO A 47 7.58 -0.74 5.68
CA PRO A 47 6.47 0.20 5.75
C PRO A 47 6.94 1.65 5.98
N THR A 48 6.11 2.65 5.60
CA THR A 48 6.27 4.05 6.05
C THR A 48 5.55 4.24 7.38
N ILE A 49 6.19 4.91 8.35
CA ILE A 49 5.69 5.00 9.73
C ILE A 49 5.15 6.40 10.06
N PHE A 50 3.92 6.48 10.59
CA PHE A 50 3.42 7.72 11.15
C PHE A 50 4.06 7.99 12.51
N ARG A 51 4.99 8.93 12.57
CA ARG A 51 5.78 9.21 13.77
C ARG A 51 5.00 9.93 14.86
N GLY A 52 5.36 9.66 16.11
CA GLY A 52 4.77 10.34 17.27
C GLY A 52 4.97 11.86 17.24
N PRO A 53 4.07 12.67 17.83
CA PRO A 53 4.10 14.13 17.75
C PRO A 53 5.36 14.78 18.34
N ARG A 54 6.00 14.09 19.29
CA ARG A 54 7.21 14.51 19.97
C ARG A 54 8.48 13.87 19.40
N ASP A 55 8.35 13.00 18.40
CA ASP A 55 9.50 12.45 17.71
C ASP A 55 10.19 13.59 16.93
N PRO A 56 11.52 13.77 17.07
CA PRO A 56 12.24 14.84 16.39
C PRO A 56 12.25 14.70 14.86
N LYS A 57 11.91 13.53 14.32
CA LYS A 57 11.79 13.27 12.89
C LYS A 57 10.36 13.44 12.37
N THR A 58 9.39 13.77 13.22
CA THR A 58 8.03 14.10 12.77
C THR A 58 8.08 15.40 11.98
N PHE A 59 7.56 15.35 10.75
CA PHE A 59 7.54 16.51 9.88
C PHE A 59 6.77 17.67 10.50
N LYS A 60 7.29 18.88 10.32
CA LYS A 60 6.65 20.12 10.73
C LYS A 60 6.77 21.11 9.60
N ILE A 61 5.64 21.45 8.97
CA ILE A 61 5.60 22.54 7.99
C ILE A 61 6.15 23.81 8.65
N SER A 62 7.31 24.27 8.18
CA SER A 62 7.88 25.56 8.57
C SER A 62 7.41 26.62 7.58
N THR A 63 6.41 27.39 7.97
CA THR A 63 5.79 28.43 7.13
C THR A 63 6.67 29.68 6.95
N ALA A 64 7.84 29.74 7.57
CA ALA A 64 8.59 30.98 7.65
C ALA A 64 9.49 31.27 6.43
N ASN A 65 10.08 30.26 5.77
CA ASN A 65 11.05 30.47 4.67
C ASN A 65 11.32 29.24 3.76
N GLY A 66 10.58 28.13 3.90
CA GLY A 66 10.79 26.92 3.10
C GLY A 66 9.95 26.85 1.82
N PRO A 67 10.30 26.00 0.83
CA PRO A 67 9.40 25.69 -0.27
C PRO A 67 8.09 25.13 0.31
N LEU A 68 6.95 25.56 -0.26
CA LEU A 68 5.67 24.96 0.07
C LEU A 68 5.68 23.49 -0.38
N PRO A 69 5.10 22.57 0.41
CA PRO A 69 4.98 21.20 -0.03
C PRO A 69 4.22 21.10 -1.36
N ASN A 70 4.68 20.23 -2.24
CA ASN A 70 4.06 19.94 -3.52
C ASN A 70 4.28 18.47 -3.88
N LEU A 71 3.28 17.63 -3.60
CA LEU A 71 3.32 16.21 -3.90
C LEU A 71 3.42 16.01 -5.42
N VAL A 72 4.32 15.14 -5.85
CA VAL A 72 4.50 14.76 -7.25
C VAL A 72 4.27 13.26 -7.39
N TYR A 73 3.47 12.88 -8.38
CA TYR A 73 3.26 11.47 -8.67
C TYR A 73 4.50 10.83 -9.31
N SER A 74 5.00 9.77 -8.69
CA SER A 74 6.23 9.07 -9.08
C SER A 74 5.99 7.78 -9.86
N GLY A 75 4.74 7.50 -10.23
CA GLY A 75 4.38 6.36 -11.09
C GLY A 75 4.05 5.07 -10.34
N GLY A 76 4.09 5.07 -9.00
CA GLY A 76 3.70 3.97 -8.12
C GLY A 76 2.20 3.67 -8.11
N PRO A 77 1.78 2.55 -7.49
CA PRO A 77 0.36 2.23 -7.38
C PRO A 77 -0.35 3.22 -6.46
N ILE A 78 -1.63 3.48 -6.79
CA ILE A 78 -2.59 4.18 -5.93
C ILE A 78 -3.87 3.35 -5.82
N ILE A 79 -4.61 3.51 -4.73
CA ILE A 79 -5.89 2.82 -4.53
C ILE A 79 -7.03 3.77 -4.94
N ARG A 80 -7.39 3.74 -6.23
CA ARG A 80 -8.32 4.73 -6.82
C ARG A 80 -9.69 4.78 -6.17
N ASN A 81 -10.24 3.64 -5.77
CA ASN A 81 -11.57 3.53 -5.15
C ASN A 81 -11.47 2.58 -3.95
N VAL A 82 -10.91 3.06 -2.84
CA VAL A 82 -10.57 2.18 -1.72
C VAL A 82 -11.80 1.42 -1.19
N THR A 83 -11.62 0.15 -0.91
CA THR A 83 -12.53 -0.70 -0.17
C THR A 83 -11.80 -1.17 1.07
N VAL A 84 -12.19 -0.63 2.21
CA VAL A 84 -11.54 -0.93 3.48
C VAL A 84 -12.16 -2.19 4.07
N GLN A 85 -11.33 -3.16 4.48
CA GLN A 85 -11.79 -4.27 5.32
C GLN A 85 -10.94 -4.30 6.59
N PRO A 86 -11.45 -3.72 7.70
CA PRO A 86 -10.73 -3.74 8.96
C PRO A 86 -10.53 -5.17 9.45
N ILE A 87 -9.35 -5.47 9.96
CA ILE A 87 -9.03 -6.74 10.62
C ILE A 87 -8.89 -6.45 12.11
N PHE A 88 -9.72 -7.08 12.94
CA PHE A 88 -9.66 -6.97 14.39
C PHE A 88 -8.94 -8.17 14.97
N TYR A 89 -7.68 -7.97 15.35
CA TYR A 89 -6.81 -9.01 15.89
C TYR A 89 -7.03 -9.17 17.39
N GLY A 90 -7.84 -10.14 17.79
CA GLY A 90 -8.28 -10.26 19.18
C GLY A 90 -9.35 -9.23 19.57
N ASN A 91 -9.34 -8.79 20.82
CA ASN A 91 -10.35 -7.88 21.36
C ASN A 91 -9.92 -6.41 21.24
N ILE A 92 -10.53 -5.68 20.30
CA ILE A 92 -10.12 -4.32 19.94
C ILE A 92 -10.92 -3.27 20.70
N ASN A 93 -10.22 -2.34 21.34
CA ASN A 93 -10.83 -1.16 21.92
C ASN A 93 -11.50 -0.33 20.82
N PHE A 94 -12.73 0.13 21.09
CA PHE A 94 -13.52 0.92 20.15
C PHE A 94 -13.87 0.23 18.81
N ALA A 95 -13.85 -1.11 18.75
CA ALA A 95 -14.21 -1.85 17.52
C ALA A 95 -15.50 -1.36 16.82
N PRO A 96 -16.62 -1.08 17.52
CA PRO A 96 -17.82 -0.52 16.89
C PRO A 96 -17.61 0.86 16.28
N GLN A 97 -16.87 1.75 16.96
CA GLN A 97 -16.59 3.11 16.50
C GLN A 97 -15.61 3.11 15.32
N ILE A 98 -14.60 2.24 15.33
CA ILE A 98 -13.67 2.05 14.22
C ILE A 98 -14.42 1.53 12.98
N THR A 99 -15.36 0.61 13.18
CA THR A 99 -16.21 0.09 12.10
C THR A 99 -17.06 1.19 11.48
N ALA A 100 -17.76 1.98 12.32
CA ALA A 100 -18.55 3.11 11.85
C ALA A 100 -17.69 4.18 11.18
N PHE A 101 -16.48 4.42 11.71
CA PHE A 101 -15.51 5.34 11.13
C PHE A 101 -15.14 4.96 9.71
N TYR A 102 -14.71 3.73 9.41
CA TYR A 102 -14.32 3.36 8.05
C TYR A 102 -15.50 3.39 7.06
N GLN A 103 -16.69 2.99 7.50
CA GLN A 103 -17.91 3.14 6.70
C GLN A 103 -18.21 4.61 6.37
N GLY A 104 -17.99 5.49 7.35
CA GLY A 104 -18.30 6.90 7.24
C GLY A 104 -17.25 7.73 6.49
N VAL A 105 -15.98 7.54 6.82
CA VAL A 105 -14.85 8.36 6.33
C VAL A 105 -14.58 8.14 4.85
N THR A 106 -14.74 6.91 4.36
CA THR A 106 -14.57 6.56 2.93
C THR A 106 -15.62 7.24 2.04
N GLN A 107 -16.72 7.73 2.62
CA GLN A 107 -17.79 8.47 1.94
C GLN A 107 -17.89 9.92 2.41
N SER A 108 -16.79 10.51 2.90
CA SER A 108 -16.77 11.86 3.47
C SER A 108 -16.09 12.89 2.56
N SER A 109 -16.29 14.18 2.83
CA SER A 109 -15.61 15.27 2.12
C SER A 109 -14.08 15.23 2.26
N TRP A 110 -13.59 14.65 3.35
CA TRP A 110 -12.16 14.41 3.55
C TRP A 110 -11.60 13.43 2.51
N MET A 111 -12.36 12.41 2.12
CA MET A 111 -11.93 11.48 1.07
C MET A 111 -11.99 12.12 -0.32
N ASP A 112 -12.94 13.05 -0.54
CA ASP A 112 -13.04 13.78 -1.81
C ASP A 112 -11.80 14.64 -2.07
N LEU A 113 -11.10 15.09 -1.02
CA LEU A 113 -9.85 15.83 -1.17
C LEU A 113 -8.78 15.02 -1.93
N LEU A 114 -8.80 13.68 -1.78
CA LEU A 114 -7.89 12.77 -2.47
C LEU A 114 -8.14 12.70 -3.97
N ALA A 115 -9.26 13.24 -4.48
CA ALA A 115 -9.57 13.31 -5.90
C ALA A 115 -8.44 13.96 -6.70
N GLN A 116 -7.80 14.96 -6.09
CA GLN A 116 -6.69 15.66 -6.70
C GLN A 116 -5.50 14.72 -6.98
N TYR A 117 -5.41 13.65 -6.18
CA TYR A 117 -4.39 12.62 -6.23
C TYR A 117 -4.85 11.36 -7.00
N GLY A 118 -5.97 11.43 -7.73
CA GLY A 118 -6.49 10.32 -8.53
C GLY A 118 -7.17 9.21 -7.72
N THR A 119 -7.42 9.47 -6.43
CA THR A 119 -8.10 8.59 -5.48
C THR A 119 -9.44 9.20 -5.08
N TRP A 120 -10.50 8.41 -5.00
CA TRP A 120 -11.85 8.91 -4.76
C TRP A 120 -12.47 8.29 -3.52
N GLY A 121 -13.70 8.71 -3.24
CA GLY A 121 -14.57 8.05 -2.28
C GLY A 121 -14.61 6.53 -2.50
N GLY A 122 -14.78 5.82 -1.40
CA GLY A 122 -14.64 4.38 -1.33
C GLY A 122 -15.80 3.71 -0.61
N THR A 123 -15.56 2.48 -0.17
CA THR A 123 -16.49 1.71 0.65
C THR A 123 -15.76 1.05 1.82
N SER A 124 -16.51 0.52 2.77
CA SER A 124 -15.98 -0.33 3.83
C SER A 124 -16.80 -1.61 3.93
N LEU A 125 -16.12 -2.74 3.99
CA LEU A 125 -16.71 -4.03 4.32
C LEU A 125 -16.87 -4.17 5.84
N SER A 126 -17.63 -5.18 6.26
CA SER A 126 -17.69 -5.60 7.66
C SER A 126 -16.30 -6.03 8.15
N PRO A 127 -15.94 -5.70 9.40
CA PRO A 127 -14.64 -6.06 9.95
C PRO A 127 -14.50 -7.58 10.07
N LEU A 128 -13.31 -8.08 9.76
CA LEU A 128 -12.92 -9.47 9.99
C LEU A 128 -12.32 -9.59 11.40
N SER A 129 -13.00 -10.26 12.31
CA SER A 129 -12.44 -10.58 13.64
C SER A 129 -11.65 -11.88 13.58
N VAL A 130 -10.42 -11.86 14.10
CA VAL A 130 -9.50 -13.00 14.05
C VAL A 130 -8.85 -13.24 15.42
N SER A 131 -8.50 -14.50 15.70
CA SER A 131 -7.82 -14.85 16.95
C SER A 131 -6.38 -14.35 17.01
N ALA A 132 -5.96 -13.89 18.19
CA ALA A 132 -4.60 -13.41 18.44
C ALA A 132 -3.59 -14.57 18.51
N THR A 133 -3.02 -14.94 17.36
CA THR A 133 -2.18 -16.15 17.18
C THR A 133 -0.74 -15.90 16.70
N ILE A 134 -0.37 -14.66 16.43
CA ILE A 134 1.02 -14.25 16.21
C ILE A 134 1.81 -14.41 17.51
N ASP A 135 3.00 -15.00 17.42
CA ASP A 135 3.88 -15.24 18.55
C ASP A 135 4.37 -13.92 19.17
N PHE A 136 3.95 -13.66 20.41
CA PHE A 136 4.34 -12.49 21.20
C PHE A 136 5.32 -12.84 22.33
N SER A 137 5.90 -14.05 22.34
CA SER A 137 6.80 -14.50 23.41
C SER A 137 8.06 -13.63 23.55
N LYS A 138 8.48 -12.96 22.47
CA LYS A 138 9.59 -11.99 22.45
C LYS A 138 9.22 -10.59 23.02
N GLY A 139 7.96 -10.38 23.40
CA GLY A 139 7.45 -9.10 23.92
C GLY A 139 7.16 -8.03 22.87
N TYR A 140 7.24 -8.37 21.58
CA TYR A 140 6.84 -7.53 20.46
C TYR A 140 6.44 -8.39 19.26
N ILE A 141 5.67 -7.82 18.33
CA ILE A 141 5.37 -8.38 17.00
C ILE A 141 6.18 -7.60 15.96
N THR A 142 6.91 -8.25 15.05
CA THR A 142 7.57 -7.55 13.94
C THR A 142 6.63 -7.36 12.76
N ASP A 143 6.88 -6.37 11.92
CA ASP A 143 6.16 -6.22 10.66
C ASP A 143 6.20 -7.50 9.80
N GLN A 144 7.35 -8.17 9.75
CA GLN A 144 7.46 -9.49 9.08
C GLN A 144 6.46 -10.52 9.63
N ASP A 145 6.23 -10.59 10.95
CA ASP A 145 5.24 -11.51 11.54
C ASP A 145 3.82 -11.16 11.08
N ILE A 146 3.53 -9.87 10.93
CA ILE A 146 2.23 -9.32 10.46
C ILE A 146 2.05 -9.65 8.98
N GLN A 147 3.07 -9.43 8.15
CA GLN A 147 3.02 -9.80 6.73
C GLN A 147 2.80 -11.30 6.56
N ASP A 148 3.48 -12.14 7.33
CA ASP A 148 3.30 -13.59 7.31
C ASP A 148 1.90 -13.99 7.78
N TYR A 149 1.33 -13.26 8.74
CA TYR A 149 -0.05 -13.44 9.19
C TYR A 149 -1.06 -13.10 8.09
N LEU A 150 -0.92 -11.94 7.46
CA LEU A 150 -1.78 -11.50 6.36
C LEU A 150 -1.72 -12.48 5.17
N LYS A 151 -0.51 -12.97 4.81
CA LYS A 151 -0.34 -14.03 3.79
C LYS A 151 -1.11 -15.31 4.15
N ARG A 152 -1.18 -15.69 5.43
CA ARG A 152 -2.02 -16.83 5.87
C ARG A 152 -3.50 -16.57 5.69
N LEU A 153 -3.98 -15.36 5.96
CA LEU A 153 -5.37 -14.97 5.73
C LEU A 153 -5.73 -14.97 4.23
N VAL A 154 -4.80 -14.55 3.36
CA VAL A 154 -4.97 -14.68 1.91
C VAL A 154 -5.06 -16.15 1.52
N ARG A 155 -4.11 -16.97 1.98
CA ARG A 155 -4.06 -18.41 1.65
C ARG A 155 -5.30 -19.17 2.11
N SER A 156 -5.90 -18.80 3.24
CA SER A 156 -7.15 -19.41 3.71
C SER A 156 -8.40 -18.87 3.02
N GLY A 157 -8.28 -17.82 2.19
CA GLY A 157 -9.41 -17.12 1.58
C GLY A 157 -10.19 -16.24 2.57
N ALA A 158 -9.67 -16.00 3.77
CA ALA A 158 -10.30 -15.12 4.77
C ALA A 158 -10.29 -13.65 4.34
N ILE A 159 -9.26 -13.25 3.58
CA ILE A 159 -9.20 -11.96 2.88
C ILE A 159 -8.82 -12.19 1.42
N LEU A 160 -9.31 -11.31 0.54
CA LEU A 160 -9.02 -11.37 -0.90
C LEU A 160 -8.50 -10.01 -1.37
N PRO A 161 -7.18 -9.86 -1.60
CA PRO A 161 -6.63 -8.62 -2.13
C PRO A 161 -7.15 -8.33 -3.54
N THR A 162 -7.56 -7.08 -3.77
CA THR A 162 -7.84 -6.54 -5.10
C THR A 162 -7.14 -5.20 -5.24
N VAL A 163 -7.13 -4.63 -6.46
CA VAL A 163 -6.50 -3.32 -6.72
C VAL A 163 -7.11 -2.17 -5.90
N ASN A 164 -8.29 -2.40 -5.31
CA ASN A 164 -9.01 -1.43 -4.51
C ASN A 164 -9.01 -1.77 -3.00
N MET A 165 -8.49 -2.91 -2.56
CA MET A 165 -8.60 -3.33 -1.16
C MET A 165 -7.51 -2.74 -0.29
N TYR A 166 -7.88 -2.25 0.89
CA TYR A 166 -6.98 -1.86 1.97
C TYR A 166 -7.37 -2.59 3.26
N PHE A 167 -6.39 -3.21 3.92
CA PHE A 167 -6.59 -4.03 5.11
C PHE A 167 -5.93 -3.42 6.35
N PRO A 168 -6.58 -2.48 7.06
CA PRO A 168 -6.06 -2.00 8.32
C PRO A 168 -6.26 -3.06 9.40
N ILE A 169 -5.17 -3.58 9.97
CA ILE A 169 -5.19 -4.50 11.11
C ILE A 169 -5.03 -3.70 12.41
N HIS A 170 -6.05 -3.80 13.27
CA HIS A 170 -6.08 -3.19 14.58
C HIS A 170 -5.65 -4.21 15.63
N PHE A 171 -4.75 -3.79 16.52
CA PHE A 171 -4.21 -4.62 17.60
C PHE A 171 -4.82 -4.22 18.94
N PRO A 172 -4.93 -5.16 19.90
CA PRO A 172 -5.49 -4.91 21.21
C PRO A 172 -4.42 -4.26 22.11
N SER A 173 -4.88 -3.70 23.23
CA SER A 173 -3.98 -3.16 24.25
C SER A 173 -2.95 -4.20 24.75
N GLY A 174 -1.74 -3.73 25.06
CA GLY A 174 -0.63 -4.57 25.52
C GLY A 174 0.21 -5.21 24.41
N ILE A 175 -0.16 -5.05 23.14
CA ILE A 175 0.66 -5.49 22.01
C ILE A 175 1.60 -4.37 21.55
N ARG A 176 2.89 -4.66 21.59
CA ARG A 176 3.95 -3.79 21.06
C ARG A 176 4.39 -4.27 19.68
N ILE A 177 4.47 -3.34 18.73
CA ILE A 177 4.80 -3.65 17.32
C ILE A 177 6.15 -3.04 17.00
N GLN A 178 6.99 -3.76 16.24
CA GLN A 178 8.26 -3.30 15.70
C GLN A 178 8.16 -3.20 14.17
N SER A 179 8.10 -1.98 13.62
CA SER A 179 7.97 -1.75 12.17
C SER A 179 9.30 -1.93 11.40
N GLY A 180 10.43 -1.81 12.10
CA GLY A 180 11.73 -1.86 11.46
C GLY A 180 12.82 -1.29 12.36
N ARG A 181 13.85 -0.72 11.74
CA ARG A 181 14.97 -0.04 12.40
C ARG A 181 15.20 1.31 11.75
N ASP A 182 15.64 2.30 12.53
CA ASP A 182 16.02 3.61 11.99
C ASP A 182 17.41 3.60 11.33
N GLY A 183 17.84 4.76 10.81
CA GLY A 183 19.16 4.92 10.19
C GLY A 183 20.35 4.68 11.12
N ASN A 184 20.12 4.59 12.44
CA ASN A 184 21.13 4.23 13.44
C ASN A 184 20.98 2.77 13.90
N ASN A 185 20.21 1.96 13.18
CA ASN A 185 19.93 0.55 13.46
C ASN A 185 19.14 0.32 14.77
N ASN A 186 18.50 1.35 15.33
CA ASN A 186 17.65 1.22 16.51
C ASN A 186 16.26 0.73 16.12
N PRO A 187 15.70 -0.30 16.79
CA PRO A 187 14.35 -0.75 16.52
C PRO A 187 13.32 0.36 16.76
N GLN A 188 12.35 0.49 15.87
CA GLN A 188 11.24 1.43 15.99
C GLN A 188 10.02 0.69 16.54
N TYR A 189 9.46 1.15 17.66
CA TYR A 189 8.32 0.52 18.33
C TYR A 189 7.07 1.40 18.35
N SER A 190 5.90 0.75 18.29
CA SER A 190 4.60 1.41 18.45
C SER A 190 4.50 2.09 19.81
N CYS A 191 3.76 3.19 19.87
CA CYS A 191 3.59 4.02 21.07
C CYS A 191 4.88 4.61 21.66
N THR A 192 6.04 4.41 21.01
CA THR A 192 7.33 5.01 21.41
C THR A 192 7.87 5.86 20.28
N ASN A 193 7.95 5.30 19.07
CA ASN A 193 8.49 5.95 17.88
C ASN A 193 7.40 6.33 16.88
N PHE A 194 6.39 5.46 16.73
CA PHE A 194 5.32 5.63 15.75
C PHE A 194 3.94 5.29 16.34
N CYS A 195 2.91 5.72 15.64
CA CYS A 195 1.51 5.64 16.03
C CYS A 195 0.68 4.76 15.12
N GLY A 196 1.08 4.65 13.86
CA GLY A 196 0.58 3.69 12.88
C GLY A 196 1.64 3.51 11.79
N TYR A 197 1.34 2.66 10.82
CA TYR A 197 2.03 2.65 9.55
C TYR A 197 1.16 2.00 8.47
N HIS A 198 1.49 2.26 7.21
CA HIS A 198 0.95 1.53 6.08
C HIS A 198 2.07 0.79 5.35
N GLY A 199 1.70 -0.24 4.58
CA GLY A 199 2.65 -1.06 3.85
C GLY A 199 2.00 -1.87 2.74
N ALA A 200 2.85 -2.54 1.96
CA ALA A 200 2.44 -3.46 0.92
C ALA A 200 3.16 -4.80 1.03
N ILE A 201 2.48 -5.85 0.58
CA ILE A 201 3.05 -7.17 0.37
C ILE A 201 2.91 -7.48 -1.12
N ASP A 202 4.01 -7.82 -1.79
CA ASP A 202 3.93 -8.43 -3.12
C ASP A 202 3.33 -9.85 -2.97
N VAL A 203 2.10 -10.00 -3.45
CA VAL A 203 1.35 -11.27 -3.45
C VAL A 203 1.35 -11.93 -4.83
N SER A 204 2.03 -11.32 -5.82
CA SER A 204 2.23 -11.91 -7.16
C SER A 204 3.30 -12.99 -7.18
N ASP A 205 4.15 -13.06 -6.15
CA ASP A 205 5.21 -14.06 -6.09
C ASP A 205 4.61 -15.49 -6.15
N PRO A 206 4.82 -16.22 -7.26
CA PRO A 206 4.30 -17.57 -7.46
C PRO A 206 4.86 -18.55 -6.42
N SER A 207 6.03 -18.27 -5.84
CA SER A 207 6.66 -19.10 -4.82
C SER A 207 5.94 -19.02 -3.46
N ALA A 208 5.20 -17.94 -3.21
CA ALA A 208 4.46 -17.75 -1.96
C ALA A 208 3.24 -18.68 -1.84
N ASN A 209 2.80 -19.27 -2.97
CA ASN A 209 1.67 -20.20 -3.08
C ASN A 209 0.47 -19.76 -2.22
N LEU A 210 -0.01 -18.53 -2.51
CA LEU A 210 -1.10 -17.90 -1.76
C LEU A 210 -2.48 -18.33 -2.25
N GLY A 211 -2.58 -19.22 -3.24
CA GLY A 211 -3.85 -19.65 -3.83
C GLY A 211 -4.53 -18.56 -4.69
N LEU A 212 -3.79 -17.51 -5.05
CA LEU A 212 -4.27 -16.45 -5.93
C LEU A 212 -4.17 -16.89 -7.40
N ASP A 213 -5.30 -16.86 -8.11
CA ASP A 213 -5.37 -17.09 -9.55
C ASP A 213 -5.27 -15.78 -10.35
N PHE A 214 -4.06 -15.35 -10.68
CA PHE A 214 -3.82 -14.13 -11.47
C PHE A 214 -4.37 -14.19 -12.91
N LYS A 215 -4.98 -15.31 -13.32
CA LYS A 215 -5.64 -15.45 -14.63
C LYS A 215 -7.04 -14.85 -14.65
N VAL A 216 -7.68 -14.65 -13.49
CA VAL A 216 -8.93 -13.90 -13.39
C VAL A 216 -8.60 -12.43 -13.12
N ASN A 217 -9.15 -11.52 -13.95
CA ASN A 217 -8.84 -10.08 -13.99
C ASN A 217 -9.18 -9.27 -12.70
N THR A 218 -9.34 -9.92 -11.55
CA THR A 218 -9.76 -9.30 -10.29
C THR A 218 -8.64 -9.20 -9.25
N GLN A 219 -7.45 -9.75 -9.53
CA GLN A 219 -6.36 -9.86 -8.54
C GLN A 219 -5.26 -8.82 -8.78
N THR A 220 -4.59 -8.45 -7.69
CA THR A 220 -3.60 -7.36 -7.61
C THR A 220 -2.22 -7.90 -7.29
N GLN A 221 -1.17 -7.25 -7.79
CA GLN A 221 0.21 -7.55 -7.41
C GLN A 221 0.45 -7.30 -5.92
N PHE A 222 -0.17 -6.27 -5.35
CA PHE A 222 0.08 -5.84 -3.98
C PHE A 222 -1.16 -6.01 -3.11
N LEU A 223 -0.95 -6.57 -1.91
CA LEU A 223 -1.87 -6.43 -0.78
C LEU A 223 -1.45 -5.18 -0.01
N TYR A 224 -2.33 -4.17 0.02
CA TYR A 224 -2.16 -2.95 0.80
C TYR A 224 -2.73 -3.13 2.20
N TYR A 225 -1.96 -2.80 3.23
CA TYR A 225 -2.36 -2.94 4.62
C TYR A 225 -1.91 -1.75 5.46
N GLY A 226 -2.56 -1.60 6.61
CA GLY A 226 -2.11 -0.66 7.64
C GLY A 226 -2.07 -1.36 8.99
N VAL A 227 -1.24 -0.86 9.88
CA VAL A 227 -1.06 -1.42 11.21
C VAL A 227 -1.39 -0.36 12.23
N MET A 228 -2.42 -0.66 13.03
CA MET A 228 -3.00 0.24 14.02
C MET A 228 -2.77 -0.36 15.41
N PRO A 229 -1.71 0.04 16.12
CA PRO A 229 -1.53 -0.26 17.53
C PRO A 229 -2.70 0.25 18.37
N ASP A 230 -2.98 -0.41 19.48
CA ASP A 230 -3.82 0.21 20.51
C ASP A 230 -3.05 1.38 21.15
N ILE A 231 -3.58 2.58 20.95
CA ILE A 231 -3.02 3.80 21.53
C ILE A 231 -3.87 4.29 22.71
N THR A 232 -4.61 3.42 23.39
CA THR A 232 -5.46 3.84 24.52
C THR A 232 -4.70 3.96 25.84
N ASP A 233 -3.44 3.51 25.85
CA ASP A 233 -2.55 3.68 26.99
C ASP A 233 -2.14 5.16 27.11
N SER A 234 -2.42 5.76 28.28
CA SER A 234 -2.02 7.13 28.61
C SER A 234 -0.53 7.44 28.45
N THR A 235 0.33 6.42 28.49
CA THR A 235 1.79 6.53 28.32
C THR A 235 2.23 6.46 26.86
N CYS A 236 1.33 6.10 25.94
CA CYS A 236 1.61 6.07 24.51
C CYS A 236 2.03 7.46 24.02
N ALA A 237 3.11 7.52 23.24
CA ALA A 237 3.63 8.78 22.70
C ALA A 237 2.66 9.48 21.74
N CYS A 238 1.59 8.79 21.31
CA CYS A 238 0.66 9.19 20.27
C CYS A 238 -0.45 10.15 20.73
N HIS A 239 -0.26 10.81 21.86
CA HIS A 239 -1.18 11.80 22.41
C HIS A 239 -0.56 13.19 22.31
N ASN A 240 -0.91 13.94 21.27
CA ASN A 240 -0.38 15.30 21.08
C ASN A 240 -1.27 16.38 21.70
N THR A 241 -2.59 16.17 21.71
CA THR A 241 -3.55 17.23 22.05
C THR A 241 -4.24 16.90 23.38
N PRO A 242 -4.04 17.71 24.43
CA PRO A 242 -4.77 17.54 25.69
C PRO A 242 -6.29 17.51 25.44
N ASN A 243 -6.99 16.61 26.13
CA ASN A 243 -8.46 16.49 26.13
C ASN A 243 -9.13 16.09 24.79
N ARG A 244 -8.37 15.64 23.77
CA ARG A 244 -8.93 15.12 22.51
C ARG A 244 -9.59 13.74 22.69
N GLY A 245 -9.04 12.92 23.59
CA GLY A 245 -9.53 11.59 23.93
C GLY A 245 -8.98 10.49 23.02
N TYR A 246 -8.81 9.29 23.59
CA TYR A 246 -8.14 8.16 22.91
C TYR A 246 -8.80 7.72 21.61
N LEU A 247 -10.14 7.76 21.55
CA LEU A 247 -10.86 7.42 20.33
C LEU A 247 -10.51 8.39 19.19
N ALA A 248 -10.51 9.70 19.45
CA ALA A 248 -10.25 10.69 18.42
C ALA A 248 -8.80 10.59 17.90
N ASP A 249 -7.83 10.30 18.77
CA ASP A 249 -6.45 10.02 18.34
C ASP A 249 -6.39 8.76 17.48
N ALA A 250 -7.05 7.67 17.89
CA ALA A 250 -7.03 6.39 17.17
C ALA A 250 -7.66 6.52 15.78
N LEU A 251 -8.79 7.24 15.68
CA LEU A 251 -9.43 7.51 14.39
C LEU A 251 -8.59 8.43 13.49
N SER A 252 -7.83 9.37 14.07
CA SER A 252 -6.96 10.26 13.29
C SER A 252 -5.74 9.55 12.74
N VAL A 253 -5.13 8.63 13.52
CA VAL A 253 -4.10 7.71 13.02
C VAL A 253 -4.68 6.82 11.93
N ALA A 254 -5.87 6.25 12.15
CA ALA A 254 -6.53 5.43 11.14
C ALA A 254 -6.82 6.18 9.83
N ALA A 255 -7.14 7.48 9.92
CA ALA A 255 -7.31 8.36 8.78
C ALA A 255 -5.97 8.63 8.06
N HIS A 256 -4.90 8.88 8.81
CA HIS A 256 -3.55 9.10 8.30
C HIS A 256 -3.12 7.95 7.38
N GLU A 257 -3.08 6.72 7.92
CA GLU A 257 -2.60 5.56 7.15
C GLU A 257 -3.54 5.19 5.99
N LEU A 258 -4.83 5.49 6.09
CA LEU A 258 -5.77 5.26 5.01
C LEU A 258 -5.49 6.18 3.81
N ALA A 259 -5.19 7.46 4.08
CA ALA A 259 -4.92 8.43 3.03
C ALA A 259 -3.64 8.06 2.28
N GLU A 260 -2.55 7.78 3.01
CA GLU A 260 -1.27 7.40 2.44
C GLU A 260 -1.38 6.10 1.68
N ALA A 261 -1.90 5.03 2.29
CA ALA A 261 -2.12 3.77 1.58
C ALA A 261 -2.89 3.95 0.26
N ALA A 262 -3.81 4.91 0.19
CA ALA A 262 -4.56 5.19 -1.03
C ALA A 262 -3.80 6.05 -2.06
N THR A 263 -2.83 6.87 -1.67
CA THR A 263 -2.04 7.75 -2.56
C THR A 263 -0.63 7.24 -2.88
N ASP A 264 -0.07 6.33 -2.09
CA ASP A 264 1.28 5.79 -2.23
C ASP A 264 1.46 4.39 -1.64
N GLY A 265 0.43 3.54 -1.72
CA GLY A 265 0.34 2.29 -0.97
C GLY A 265 1.48 1.27 -1.06
N VAL A 266 2.47 1.44 -1.95
CA VAL A 266 3.76 0.73 -1.84
C VAL A 266 4.85 1.71 -1.41
N PRO A 267 5.17 1.78 -0.10
CA PRO A 267 6.15 2.71 0.46
C PRO A 267 7.60 2.28 0.18
N SER A 268 7.98 2.24 -1.09
CA SER A 268 9.32 1.91 -1.56
C SER A 268 9.71 2.90 -2.64
N LEU A 269 10.94 3.40 -2.60
CA LEU A 269 11.48 4.33 -3.60
C LEU A 269 11.31 3.84 -5.06
N GLN A 270 11.14 2.53 -5.28
CA GLN A 270 10.90 1.93 -6.59
C GLN A 270 9.45 2.04 -7.07
N TYR A 271 8.50 2.18 -6.14
CA TYR A 271 7.07 2.09 -6.35
C TYR A 271 6.31 3.26 -5.68
N LEU A 272 6.97 4.39 -5.40
CA LEU A 272 6.33 5.53 -4.75
C LEU A 272 5.17 6.09 -5.60
N GLY A 273 4.04 6.32 -4.95
CA GLY A 273 2.89 7.01 -5.54
C GLY A 273 3.10 8.53 -5.49
N TRP A 274 2.24 9.24 -4.77
CA TRP A 274 2.42 10.67 -4.52
C TRP A 274 3.41 10.92 -3.40
N TYR A 275 4.44 11.70 -3.68
CA TYR A 275 5.46 12.02 -2.71
C TYR A 275 6.07 13.39 -3.01
N ASP A 276 6.44 14.15 -1.99
CA ASP A 276 7.15 15.41 -2.20
C ASP A 276 8.63 15.25 -1.86
N PHE A 277 9.51 15.27 -2.86
CA PHE A 277 10.96 15.16 -2.63
C PHE A 277 11.64 16.50 -2.28
N ASN A 278 10.94 17.62 -2.37
CA ASN A 278 11.54 18.96 -2.30
C ASN A 278 11.52 19.54 -0.88
N ILE A 279 10.83 18.88 0.06
CA ILE A 279 10.82 19.29 1.46
C ILE A 279 11.91 18.57 2.26
N THR A 280 12.64 19.34 3.05
CA THR A 280 13.73 18.87 3.91
C THR A 280 13.14 18.51 5.28
N PRO A 281 13.53 17.38 5.89
CA PRO A 281 14.77 16.63 5.66
C PRO A 281 14.74 15.38 4.77
N GLY A 282 13.65 14.99 4.11
CA GLY A 282 13.66 13.72 3.36
C GLY A 282 12.56 13.50 2.34
N GLY A 283 11.75 14.51 2.09
CA GLY A 283 10.45 14.37 1.46
C GLY A 283 9.40 13.75 2.37
N GLU A 284 8.12 13.89 2.01
CA GLU A 284 7.01 13.35 2.81
C GLU A 284 5.81 12.90 1.96
N GLU A 285 5.02 11.99 2.55
CA GLU A 285 3.74 11.50 2.07
C GLU A 285 2.61 12.50 2.41
N ILE A 286 1.43 12.31 1.82
CA ILE A 286 0.33 13.29 1.89
C ILE A 286 -0.12 13.62 3.32
N ALA A 287 -0.18 12.61 4.20
CA ALA A 287 -0.65 12.79 5.55
C ALA A 287 0.51 13.23 6.46
N ASP A 288 1.72 12.71 6.26
CA ASP A 288 2.92 13.15 6.98
C ASP A 288 3.20 14.66 6.86
N ILE A 289 2.95 15.28 5.70
CA ILE A 289 3.03 16.75 5.55
C ILE A 289 2.16 17.48 6.59
N CYS A 290 1.01 16.90 6.93
CA CYS A 290 0.03 17.46 7.86
C CYS A 290 0.00 16.70 9.20
N ALA A 291 1.09 16.00 9.54
CA ALA A 291 1.22 15.23 10.75
C ALA A 291 0.73 16.01 11.98
N TRP A 292 -0.17 15.38 12.73
CA TRP A 292 -0.74 15.92 13.98
C TRP A 292 -1.55 17.21 13.86
N LYS A 293 -1.95 17.60 12.64
CA LYS A 293 -2.98 18.61 12.42
C LYS A 293 -4.31 17.91 12.24
N PHE A 294 -5.25 18.23 13.11
CA PHE A 294 -6.48 17.48 13.22
C PHE A 294 -7.70 18.36 13.11
N ASP A 295 -8.76 17.76 12.59
CA ASP A 295 -10.08 18.39 12.51
C ASP A 295 -11.12 17.26 12.34
N LYS A 296 -12.34 17.60 11.93
CA LYS A 296 -13.41 16.65 11.71
C LYS A 296 -13.89 16.67 10.27
N THR A 297 -14.39 15.52 9.80
CA THR A 297 -15.07 15.37 8.52
C THR A 297 -16.51 14.95 8.74
N LEU A 298 -17.41 15.33 7.82
CA LEU A 298 -18.81 14.90 7.84
C LEU A 298 -18.98 13.71 6.89
N SER A 299 -19.47 12.58 7.42
CA SER A 299 -19.81 11.43 6.59
C SER A 299 -21.14 11.63 5.88
N ARG A 300 -21.18 11.32 4.58
CA ARG A 300 -22.43 11.22 3.81
C ARG A 300 -23.16 9.90 4.03
N PHE A 301 -22.50 8.90 4.61
CA PHE A 301 -23.10 7.58 4.85
C PHE A 301 -24.10 7.60 6.00
N ASP A 302 -23.73 8.22 7.12
CA ASP A 302 -24.53 8.23 8.35
C ASP A 302 -24.78 9.62 8.93
N GLY A 303 -24.30 10.68 8.27
CA GLY A 303 -24.44 12.07 8.73
C GLY A 303 -23.64 12.41 9.99
N LYS A 304 -22.75 11.53 10.46
CA LYS A 304 -21.92 11.76 11.65
C LYS A 304 -20.62 12.45 11.32
N SER A 305 -20.08 13.12 12.33
CA SER A 305 -18.79 13.77 12.28
C SER A 305 -17.71 12.85 12.87
N TYR A 306 -16.61 12.68 12.15
CA TYR A 306 -15.50 11.81 12.52
C TYR A 306 -14.20 12.61 12.65
N ASP A 307 -13.41 12.29 13.67
CA ASP A 307 -12.07 12.84 13.85
C ASP A 307 -11.12 12.27 12.79
N VAL A 308 -10.41 13.15 12.10
CA VAL A 308 -9.45 12.82 11.05
C VAL A 308 -8.20 13.68 11.18
N GLN A 309 -7.10 13.20 10.61
CA GLN A 309 -5.96 14.07 10.32
C GLN A 309 -6.25 14.89 9.06
N GLN A 310 -5.92 16.18 9.08
CA GLN A 310 -5.88 16.98 7.85
C GLN A 310 -4.88 16.38 6.87
N LEU A 311 -5.13 16.56 5.58
CA LEU A 311 -4.24 16.11 4.51
C LEU A 311 -3.71 17.32 3.75
N TRP A 312 -2.51 17.19 3.19
CA TRP A 312 -2.01 18.23 2.30
C TRP A 312 -2.86 18.30 1.03
N SER A 313 -3.15 19.51 0.58
CA SER A 313 -3.77 19.80 -0.71
C SER A 313 -2.80 20.62 -1.54
N ASN A 314 -2.37 20.09 -2.68
CA ASN A 314 -1.54 20.83 -3.63
C ASN A 314 -2.32 22.04 -4.16
N ASN A 315 -3.62 21.88 -4.41
CA ASN A 315 -4.48 22.93 -4.94
C ASN A 315 -4.72 24.08 -3.95
N ASP A 316 -4.91 23.74 -2.68
CA ASP A 316 -5.19 24.74 -1.63
C ASP A 316 -3.91 25.22 -0.93
N ALA A 317 -2.76 24.61 -1.25
CA ALA A 317 -1.46 24.86 -0.63
C ALA A 317 -1.51 24.83 0.91
N GLY A 318 -2.21 23.84 1.47
CA GLY A 318 -2.49 23.80 2.90
C GLY A 318 -2.98 22.43 3.40
N CYS A 319 -3.07 22.30 4.73
CA CYS A 319 -3.63 21.14 5.40
C CYS A 319 -5.14 21.29 5.54
N MET A 320 -5.91 20.40 4.92
CA MET A 320 -7.36 20.53 4.74
C MET A 320 -8.11 19.26 5.17
N THR A 321 -9.36 19.42 5.60
CA THR A 321 -10.37 18.35 5.76
C THR A 321 -11.43 18.35 4.68
N ALA A 322 -11.51 19.44 3.93
CA ALA A 322 -12.29 19.62 2.73
C ALA A 322 -11.61 20.73 1.91
N GLY A 323 -11.57 20.58 0.60
CA GLY A 323 -10.83 21.49 -0.27
C GLY A 323 -11.12 21.21 -1.74
N SER A 324 -10.27 21.76 -2.61
CA SER A 324 -10.41 21.55 -4.04
C SER A 324 -10.25 20.08 -4.40
N THR A 325 -11.26 19.53 -5.09
CA THR A 325 -11.22 18.18 -5.68
C THR A 325 -10.72 18.20 -7.12
N ALA A 326 -10.29 19.37 -7.62
CA ALA A 326 -9.69 19.47 -8.95
C ALA A 326 -8.43 18.62 -9.00
N GLN A 327 -8.13 18.06 -10.16
CA GLN A 327 -6.97 17.20 -10.27
C GLN A 327 -5.67 18.00 -10.04
N ALA A 328 -4.80 17.54 -9.12
CA ALA A 328 -3.52 18.19 -8.88
C ALA A 328 -2.64 18.03 -10.12
N ASP A 329 -1.88 19.06 -10.47
CA ASP A 329 -0.95 19.02 -11.61
C ASP A 329 0.38 18.37 -11.19
N PRO A 330 0.88 17.33 -11.89
CA PRO A 330 0.26 16.65 -13.03
C PRO A 330 -0.79 15.63 -12.61
N ALA A 331 -1.94 15.71 -13.28
CA ALA A 331 -3.09 14.86 -13.03
C ALA A 331 -2.74 13.36 -13.16
N ILE A 332 -3.02 12.54 -12.13
CA ILE A 332 -3.14 11.08 -12.30
C ILE A 332 -4.44 10.80 -13.03
N GLY A 333 -4.48 11.15 -14.30
CA GLY A 333 -5.73 11.22 -15.06
C GLY A 333 -5.59 10.84 -16.51
N THR A 334 -4.42 11.02 -17.08
CA THR A 334 -4.20 10.86 -18.50
C THR A 334 -2.77 10.28 -18.65
N GLY A 335 -2.47 9.39 -19.57
CA GLY A 335 -2.47 9.91 -20.92
C GLY A 335 -1.73 11.25 -20.98
N CYS A 336 -0.41 11.23 -20.89
CA CYS A 336 0.45 12.38 -21.12
C CYS A 336 0.63 13.25 -19.88
N TYR A 337 1.89 13.44 -19.50
CA TYR A 337 2.36 14.53 -18.66
C TYR A 337 1.95 15.90 -19.28
N PRO A 338 2.11 17.02 -18.55
CA PRO A 338 1.83 18.36 -19.08
C PRO A 338 2.57 18.63 -20.39
N ALA A 339 1.93 19.35 -21.31
CA ALA A 339 2.51 19.63 -22.63
C ALA A 339 3.87 20.33 -22.50
N PHE A 340 4.85 19.87 -23.27
CA PHE A 340 6.19 20.43 -23.30
C PHE A 340 6.15 21.89 -23.77
N ASP A 341 6.55 22.83 -22.91
CA ASP A 341 6.56 24.26 -23.19
C ASP A 341 8.01 24.75 -23.41
N VAL A 342 8.32 25.13 -24.64
CA VAL A 342 9.66 25.62 -25.01
C VAL A 342 10.07 26.93 -24.34
N SER A 343 9.12 27.67 -23.76
CA SER A 343 9.39 28.90 -23.01
C SER A 343 9.74 28.65 -21.53
N GLN A 344 9.49 27.44 -21.02
CA GLN A 344 9.77 27.05 -19.64
C GLN A 344 11.17 26.43 -19.50
N ALA A 345 11.88 26.80 -18.43
CA ALA A 345 13.11 26.12 -18.02
C ALA A 345 12.78 24.83 -17.25
N TYR A 346 13.40 23.72 -17.65
CA TYR A 346 13.25 22.42 -16.98
C TYR A 346 14.61 21.94 -16.44
N ILE A 347 14.61 21.26 -15.31
CA ILE A 347 15.83 20.70 -14.68
C ILE A 347 15.94 19.19 -14.97
N PRO A 348 17.13 18.58 -14.84
CA PRO A 348 17.25 17.12 -14.86
C PRO A 348 16.30 16.49 -13.85
N GLY A 349 15.50 15.52 -14.30
CA GLY A 349 14.41 14.90 -13.54
C GLY A 349 13.01 15.30 -13.99
N SER A 350 12.84 16.49 -14.61
CA SER A 350 11.54 16.97 -15.08
C SER A 350 10.90 16.05 -16.12
N VAL A 351 9.57 15.97 -16.12
CA VAL A 351 8.78 15.22 -17.12
C VAL A 351 7.80 16.15 -17.82
N ALA A 352 7.51 15.87 -19.09
CA ALA A 352 6.52 16.59 -19.90
C ALA A 352 5.98 15.64 -20.99
N SER A 353 4.99 16.06 -21.75
CA SER A 353 4.59 15.34 -22.95
C SER A 353 4.69 16.20 -24.18
N ARG A 354 5.19 15.62 -25.25
CA ARG A 354 5.24 16.28 -26.55
C ARG A 354 4.40 15.54 -27.56
N VAL A 355 3.76 16.30 -28.42
CA VAL A 355 3.13 15.78 -29.63
C VAL A 355 4.22 15.21 -30.54
N ASP A 356 3.99 14.06 -31.17
CA ASP A 356 4.86 13.58 -32.23
C ASP A 356 4.84 14.59 -33.40
N PRO A 357 5.96 15.20 -33.77
CA PRO A 357 6.01 16.12 -34.90
C PRO A 357 5.60 15.46 -36.22
N LYS A 358 5.64 14.12 -36.31
CA LYS A 358 5.23 13.35 -37.49
C LYS A 358 3.78 12.84 -37.42
N ASN A 359 3.17 12.82 -36.23
CA ASN A 359 1.81 12.36 -36.05
C ASN A 359 1.11 13.11 -34.90
N PRO A 360 0.38 14.20 -35.18
CA PRO A 360 -0.25 15.03 -34.14
C PRO A 360 -1.28 14.33 -33.24
N SER A 361 -1.71 13.12 -33.60
CA SER A 361 -2.61 12.29 -32.77
C SER A 361 -1.89 11.42 -31.73
N VAL A 362 -0.56 11.39 -31.77
CA VAL A 362 0.30 10.63 -30.86
C VAL A 362 1.05 11.60 -29.96
N PHE A 363 1.02 11.32 -28.67
CA PHE A 363 1.74 12.08 -27.67
C PHE A 363 2.74 11.15 -27.00
N TYR A 364 3.92 11.68 -26.65
CA TYR A 364 4.95 10.96 -25.93
C TYR A 364 5.17 11.60 -24.58
N ASN A 365 5.31 10.78 -23.55
CA ASN A 365 5.96 11.21 -22.32
C ASN A 365 7.45 11.43 -22.60
N ILE A 366 8.04 12.49 -22.06
CA ILE A 366 9.45 12.83 -22.17
C ILE A 366 10.01 13.15 -20.77
N LYS A 367 11.27 12.80 -20.52
CA LYS A 367 11.98 13.07 -19.26
C LYS A 367 13.29 13.79 -19.57
N ARG A 368 13.62 14.83 -18.82
CA ARG A 368 14.89 15.55 -18.94
C ARG A 368 15.95 14.88 -18.07
N ASP A 369 17.12 14.60 -18.62
CA ASP A 369 18.30 14.16 -17.89
C ASP A 369 19.43 15.21 -17.98
N VAL A 370 20.64 14.85 -17.55
CA VAL A 370 21.81 15.73 -17.62
C VAL A 370 22.28 15.99 -19.05
N SER A 371 21.85 15.17 -20.02
CA SER A 371 22.27 15.22 -21.42
C SER A 371 21.21 15.82 -22.34
N GLY A 372 19.96 15.97 -21.89
CA GLY A 372 18.86 16.57 -22.65
C GLY A 372 17.50 15.91 -22.39
N TRP A 373 16.62 15.95 -23.38
CA TRP A 373 15.30 15.29 -23.30
C TRP A 373 15.36 13.88 -23.87
N ILE A 374 15.00 12.91 -23.04
CA ILE A 374 14.79 11.52 -23.42
C ILE A 374 13.30 11.31 -23.69
N GLN A 375 12.98 10.81 -24.88
CA GLN A 375 11.61 10.43 -25.21
C GLN A 375 11.26 9.07 -24.57
N GLY A 376 10.19 9.04 -23.79
CA GLY A 376 9.58 7.84 -23.24
C GLY A 376 8.46 7.30 -24.14
N SER A 377 7.58 6.50 -23.55
CA SER A 377 6.51 5.80 -24.26
C SER A 377 5.41 6.75 -24.77
N VAL A 378 4.68 6.28 -25.80
CA VAL A 378 3.42 6.90 -26.23
C VAL A 378 2.45 6.91 -25.07
N CYS A 379 1.85 8.06 -24.80
CA CYS A 379 0.82 8.21 -23.81
C CYS A 379 -0.56 8.28 -24.48
N ASN A 380 -1.51 7.54 -23.94
CA ASN A 380 -2.88 7.54 -24.44
C ASN A 380 -3.72 8.45 -23.56
N GLN A 381 -4.09 9.62 -24.08
CA GLN A 381 -4.96 10.61 -23.42
C GLN A 381 -6.25 10.01 -22.83
N LYS A 382 -6.68 8.81 -23.27
CA LYS A 382 -7.90 8.11 -22.83
C LYS A 382 -7.71 6.96 -21.82
N LEU A 383 -6.49 6.50 -21.53
CA LEU A 383 -6.24 5.28 -20.73
C LEU A 383 -5.53 5.56 -19.40
N ASN A 384 -6.24 6.14 -18.45
CA ASN A 384 -5.75 6.15 -17.07
C ASN A 384 -6.44 5.10 -16.18
N THR A 385 -6.79 3.97 -16.79
CA THR A 385 -7.41 2.83 -16.13
C THR A 385 -6.90 1.53 -16.73
N ALA A 386 -6.23 0.75 -15.87
CA ALA A 386 -5.96 -0.68 -15.95
C ALA A 386 -4.94 -1.20 -16.98
N CYS A 387 -3.92 -1.87 -16.43
CA CYS A 387 -2.90 -2.71 -17.05
C CYS A 387 -1.78 -1.98 -17.81
N TYR A 388 -0.54 -2.17 -17.34
CA TYR A 388 0.70 -1.83 -18.02
C TYR A 388 1.20 -3.04 -18.84
N PRO A 389 1.15 -3.03 -20.18
CA PRO A 389 1.83 -4.01 -21.00
C PRO A 389 3.08 -3.43 -21.67
N THR A 390 4.15 -4.22 -21.74
CA THR A 390 5.25 -3.96 -22.68
C THR A 390 5.51 -5.17 -23.58
N TYR A 391 5.03 -5.04 -24.82
CA TYR A 391 5.42 -5.68 -26.09
C TYR A 391 4.69 -6.92 -26.67
N LYS A 392 4.64 -6.88 -28.01
CA LYS A 392 3.91 -7.67 -29.02
C LYS A 392 4.31 -9.15 -29.05
N CYS A 393 3.33 -10.02 -29.24
CA CYS A 393 3.54 -11.42 -29.60
C CYS A 393 3.99 -11.53 -31.07
N ASP A 394 5.17 -12.08 -31.32
CA ASP A 394 5.69 -12.26 -32.69
C ASP A 394 5.15 -13.49 -33.43
N ASN A 395 4.21 -14.27 -32.89
CA ASN A 395 3.73 -15.50 -33.56
C ASN A 395 2.25 -15.86 -33.35
N VAL A 396 1.34 -14.87 -33.30
CA VAL A 396 -0.11 -15.15 -33.38
C VAL A 396 -0.66 -14.52 -34.65
N SER A 397 -1.09 -15.36 -35.61
CA SER A 397 -1.82 -14.90 -36.79
C SER A 397 -3.14 -14.26 -36.34
N SER A 398 -3.34 -13.00 -36.76
CA SER A 398 -4.56 -12.25 -36.51
C SER A 398 -5.77 -12.96 -37.12
N VAL A 399 -6.82 -13.18 -36.33
CA VAL A 399 -8.16 -13.44 -36.84
C VAL A 399 -8.99 -12.19 -36.53
N ASP A 400 -9.51 -11.55 -37.58
CA ASP A 400 -10.46 -10.43 -37.54
C ASP A 400 -10.07 -9.16 -36.77
N GLY A 401 -8.86 -8.64 -36.96
CA GLY A 401 -8.55 -7.22 -36.70
C GLY A 401 -8.56 -6.75 -35.24
N THR A 402 -8.81 -7.63 -34.27
CA THR A 402 -8.69 -7.35 -32.84
C THR A 402 -7.51 -8.10 -32.22
N GLN A 403 -6.58 -7.36 -31.59
CA GLN A 403 -5.52 -7.96 -30.76
C GLN A 403 -6.11 -8.50 -29.45
N VAL A 404 -5.99 -9.81 -29.23
CA VAL A 404 -6.27 -10.48 -27.95
C VAL A 404 -4.98 -10.49 -27.13
N TRP A 405 -5.03 -9.98 -25.89
CA TRP A 405 -3.89 -9.99 -24.96
C TRP A 405 -3.92 -11.26 -24.11
N CYS A 406 -2.93 -12.14 -24.26
CA CYS A 406 -2.76 -13.34 -23.45
C CYS A 406 -1.67 -13.09 -22.39
N GLY A 407 -2.00 -13.23 -21.11
CA GLY A 407 -1.03 -13.17 -20.01
C GLY A 407 -0.20 -14.46 -19.90
N SER A 408 1.12 -14.34 -19.70
CA SER A 408 1.99 -15.52 -19.52
C SER A 408 3.22 -15.28 -18.63
N THR A 409 3.59 -16.36 -17.94
CA THR A 409 4.76 -16.65 -17.10
C THR A 409 6.12 -16.19 -17.64
N ASN A 410 7.00 -15.71 -16.75
CA ASN A 410 8.44 -15.56 -17.00
C ASN A 410 9.12 -16.94 -17.08
N ALA A 411 10.25 -17.05 -17.79
CA ALA A 411 11.17 -18.20 -17.74
C ALA A 411 12.63 -17.73 -17.87
N ILE A 412 13.58 -18.41 -17.22
CA ILE A 412 15.02 -18.19 -17.45
C ILE A 412 15.53 -19.29 -18.37
N ARG A 413 16.26 -18.89 -19.42
CA ARG A 413 16.90 -19.81 -20.35
C ARG A 413 18.27 -20.21 -19.80
N LYS A 414 18.47 -21.52 -19.54
CA LYS A 414 19.77 -22.09 -19.16
C LYS A 414 20.18 -23.11 -20.21
N GLY A 415 20.93 -22.66 -21.23
CA GLY A 415 21.21 -23.45 -22.42
C GLY A 415 20.00 -23.54 -23.37
N THR A 416 19.65 -24.72 -23.88
CA THR A 416 18.49 -24.93 -24.77
C THR A 416 17.16 -25.10 -24.05
N ALA A 417 17.15 -25.24 -22.72
CA ALA A 417 15.93 -25.43 -21.92
C ALA A 417 15.41 -24.12 -21.31
N LEU A 418 14.08 -23.99 -21.23
CA LEU A 418 13.34 -22.92 -20.56
C LEU A 418 12.82 -23.42 -19.22
N ASN A 419 13.20 -22.75 -18.12
CA ASN A 419 12.65 -23.02 -16.79
C ASN A 419 11.69 -21.89 -16.39
N SER A 420 10.42 -22.22 -16.14
CA SER A 420 9.37 -21.27 -15.72
C SER A 420 9.68 -20.65 -14.35
N ILE A 421 9.54 -19.33 -14.22
CA ILE A 421 9.69 -18.55 -12.98
C ILE A 421 8.36 -17.87 -12.54
N GLY A 422 7.22 -18.23 -13.14
CA GLY A 422 5.87 -17.82 -12.71
C GLY A 422 5.39 -16.42 -13.18
N ILE A 423 4.24 -15.95 -12.66
CA ILE A 423 3.25 -15.10 -13.37
C ILE A 423 3.16 -13.62 -12.89
N CYS A 424 3.24 -12.68 -13.85
CA CYS A 424 2.68 -11.31 -14.00
C CYS A 424 3.20 -10.04 -13.28
N VAL A 425 3.06 -8.92 -14.05
CA VAL A 425 3.06 -7.45 -13.77
C VAL A 425 4.40 -6.77 -13.39
N VAL A 426 4.83 -5.77 -14.17
CA VAL A 426 6.10 -5.05 -13.96
C VAL A 426 5.94 -3.52 -13.99
N TYR A 427 6.46 -2.87 -12.95
CA TYR A 427 6.97 -1.50 -12.95
C TYR A 427 8.44 -1.49 -13.41
N PRO A 428 8.95 -0.46 -14.11
CA PRO A 428 10.37 -0.29 -14.27
C PRO A 428 10.93 0.74 -13.30
N SER A 429 11.73 0.29 -12.33
CA SER A 429 13.06 0.86 -12.16
C SER A 429 14.03 -0.20 -11.60
N MET A 430 15.10 -0.50 -12.34
CA MET A 430 16.50 -0.26 -11.93
C MET A 430 17.50 -0.94 -12.89
N TYR A 431 18.59 -0.23 -13.12
CA TYR A 431 19.86 -0.70 -13.67
C TYR A 431 20.51 -1.74 -12.75
N LEU A 432 21.19 -2.75 -13.33
CA LEU A 432 22.48 -3.26 -12.85
C LEU A 432 23.34 -3.65 -14.07
N ASN A 433 24.52 -3.05 -14.16
CA ASN A 433 25.59 -3.46 -15.08
C ASN A 433 26.35 -4.66 -14.50
N ALA A 434 26.73 -5.59 -15.39
CA ALA A 434 28.05 -6.24 -15.54
C ALA A 434 27.92 -7.73 -15.91
N CYS A 435 28.36 -8.06 -17.13
CA CYS A 435 29.31 -9.14 -17.42
C CYS A 435 29.92 -8.87 -18.80
N ASP A 436 31.24 -8.91 -18.82
CA ASP A 436 32.21 -8.42 -19.81
C ASP A 436 32.26 -9.17 -21.15
N SER A 437 33.09 -8.62 -22.04
CA SER A 437 33.84 -9.26 -23.15
C SER A 437 33.81 -10.77 -23.26
#